data_AF-A0A5S3SEE9-F1
#
_entry.id   AF-A0A5S3SEE9-F1
#
_cell.length_a   1.000
_cell.length_b   1.000
_cell.length_c   1.000
_cell.angle_alpha   90.00
_cell.angle_beta   90.00
_cell.angle_gamma   90.00
#
_symmetry.space_group_name_H-M   'P 1'
#
loop_
_entity.id
_entity.type
_entity.pdbx_description
1 polymer ?
#
loop_
_entity_poly.entity_id
_entity_poly.type
_entity_poly.pdbx_seq_one_letter_code
_entity_poly.pdbx_strand_id
1 'polypeptide(L)'
;MTKSIQSIPQRLIKHILLWTVFSYCYHSAITLLVKMAADAQPEYPLITALIYGVGFNLLTAHLITKYDKYWPTIASVFIGFIGLIVVPFLLLGKVGLLTFPLLAGILFSLVVSSYIVGLLKVKLSKN
;
A
#
# COMPACT_ATOMS: atom_id res chain seq x y z
N MET A 1 2.26 27.25 17.72
CA MET A 1 2.83 26.12 16.97
C MET A 1 3.70 26.69 15.84
N THR A 2 5.00 26.82 16.09
CA THR A 2 5.97 27.39 15.14
C THR A 2 6.16 26.39 13.99
N LYS A 3 5.68 26.72 12.78
CA LYS A 3 6.04 26.00 11.56
C LYS A 3 7.53 26.26 11.31
N SER A 4 8.40 25.35 11.76
CA SER A 4 9.82 25.42 11.40
C SER A 4 9.93 25.30 9.88
N ILE A 5 10.64 26.22 9.23
CA ILE A 5 10.98 26.14 7.81
C ILE A 5 11.87 24.89 7.65
N GLN A 6 11.29 23.78 7.19
CA GLN A 6 12.04 22.54 6.98
C GLN A 6 12.79 22.63 5.65
N SER A 7 14.07 22.26 5.67
CA SER A 7 14.82 22.05 4.44
C SER A 7 14.26 20.85 3.67
N ILE A 8 14.38 20.86 2.33
CA ILE A 8 13.91 19.78 1.44
C ILE A 8 14.35 18.37 1.94
N PRO A 9 15.60 18.17 2.42
CA PRO A 9 16.04 16.88 2.95
C PRO A 9 15.24 16.40 4.15
N GLN A 10 14.94 17.29 5.11
CA GLN A 10 14.20 16.93 6.31
C GLN A 10 12.74 16.52 6.01
N ARG A 11 12.13 17.12 4.98
CA ARG A 11 10.80 16.72 4.52
C ARG A 11 10.84 15.32 3.91
N LEU A 12 11.80 15.05 3.02
CA LEU A 12 11.96 13.74 2.38
C LEU A 12 12.17 12.61 3.41
N ILE A 13 13.02 12.83 4.41
CA ILE A 13 13.28 11.84 5.47
C ILE A 13 11.97 11.47 6.19
N LYS A 14 11.13 12.46 6.54
CA LYS A 14 9.84 12.20 7.19
C LYS A 14 8.91 11.35 6.32
N HIS A 15 8.83 11.63 5.03
CA HIS A 15 8.01 10.85 4.09
C HIS A 15 8.53 9.41 3.97
N ILE A 16 9.83 9.23 3.78
CA ILE A 16 10.43 7.89 3.65
C ILE A 16 10.22 7.07 4.92
N LEU A 17 10.38 7.65 6.11
CA LEU A 17 10.11 6.97 7.37
C LEU A 17 8.64 6.54 7.48
N LEU A 18 7.71 7.45 7.18
CA LEU A 18 6.28 7.14 7.15
C LEU A 18 5.96 6.00 6.18
N TRP A 19 6.48 6.09 4.95
CA TRP A 19 6.25 5.09 3.92
C TRP A 19 6.83 3.73 4.31
N THR A 20 8.00 3.71 4.95
CA THR A 20 8.64 2.47 5.42
C THR A 20 7.78 1.77 6.47
N VAL A 21 7.31 2.50 7.48
CA VAL A 21 6.40 1.94 8.50
C VAL A 21 5.11 1.43 7.85
N PHE A 22 4.53 2.22 6.95
CA PHE A 22 3.34 1.80 6.20
C PHE A 22 3.58 0.55 5.35
N SER A 23 4.76 0.40 4.77
CA SER A 23 5.14 -0.77 3.96
C SER A 23 5.12 -2.06 4.78
N TYR A 24 5.66 -2.01 6.00
CA TYR A 24 5.65 -3.18 6.90
C TYR A 24 4.23 -3.53 7.36
N CYS A 25 3.43 -2.54 7.72
CA CYS A 25 2.01 -2.75 8.06
C CYS A 25 1.23 -3.32 6.88
N TYR A 26 1.50 -2.81 5.67
CA TYR A 26 0.89 -3.27 4.43
C TYR A 26 1.25 -4.74 4.14
N HIS A 27 2.52 -5.11 4.29
CA HIS A 27 2.96 -6.51 4.17
C HIS A 27 2.18 -7.44 5.10
N SER A 28 2.10 -7.07 6.38
CA SER A 28 1.43 -7.85 7.41
C SER A 28 -0.05 -8.04 7.10
N ALA A 29 -0.72 -6.96 6.69
CA ALA A 29 -2.14 -6.98 6.35
C ALA A 29 -2.44 -7.83 5.11
N ILE A 30 -1.64 -7.70 4.04
CA ILE A 30 -1.81 -8.50 2.83
C ILE A 30 -1.57 -9.99 3.13
N THR A 31 -0.55 -10.32 3.92
CA THR A 31 -0.28 -11.70 4.33
C THR A 31 -1.47 -12.30 5.10
N LEU A 32 -2.08 -11.52 5.99
CA LEU A 32 -3.27 -11.94 6.71
C LEU A 32 -4.47 -12.11 5.76
N LEU A 33 -4.68 -11.18 4.82
CA LEU A 33 -5.77 -11.26 3.83
C LEU A 33 -5.67 -12.51 2.95
N VAL A 34 -4.46 -12.89 2.54
CA VAL A 34 -4.24 -14.11 1.76
C VAL A 34 -4.60 -15.36 2.58
N LYS A 35 -4.23 -15.39 3.87
CA LYS A 35 -4.63 -16.50 4.76
C LYS A 35 -6.14 -16.55 4.94
N MET A 36 -6.76 -15.41 5.24
CA MET A 36 -8.23 -15.31 5.37
C MET A 36 -8.95 -15.73 4.09
N ALA A 37 -8.41 -15.40 2.91
CA ALA A 37 -8.98 -15.83 1.63
C ALA A 37 -8.89 -17.35 1.44
N ALA A 38 -7.76 -17.95 1.82
CA ALA A 38 -7.59 -19.40 1.77
C ALA A 38 -8.53 -20.12 2.75
N ASP A 39 -8.74 -19.55 3.94
CA ASP A 39 -9.65 -20.11 4.95
C ASP A 39 -11.13 -19.95 4.55
N ALA A 40 -11.50 -18.81 3.93
CA ALA A 40 -12.88 -18.52 3.56
C ALA A 40 -13.35 -19.26 2.29
N GLN A 41 -12.48 -19.39 1.28
CA GLN A 41 -12.78 -20.03 0.00
C GLN A 41 -11.60 -20.91 -0.45
N PRO A 42 -11.43 -22.12 0.13
CA PRO A 42 -10.30 -23.00 -0.15
C PRO A 42 -10.22 -23.46 -1.61
N GLU A 43 -11.35 -23.50 -2.33
CA GLU A 43 -11.40 -23.89 -3.74
C GLU A 43 -10.92 -22.78 -4.70
N TYR A 44 -11.05 -21.51 -4.29
CA TYR A 44 -10.69 -20.34 -5.11
C TYR A 44 -9.84 -19.31 -4.36
N PRO A 45 -8.71 -19.72 -3.74
CA PRO A 45 -7.97 -18.88 -2.79
C PRO A 45 -7.32 -17.67 -3.49
N LEU A 46 -6.85 -17.84 -4.73
CA LEU A 46 -6.11 -16.79 -5.46
C LEU A 46 -7.02 -15.63 -5.89
N ILE A 47 -8.20 -15.94 -6.43
CA ILE A 47 -9.18 -14.92 -6.83
C ILE A 47 -9.75 -14.23 -5.59
N THR A 48 -10.08 -14.99 -4.55
CA THR A 48 -10.59 -14.44 -3.30
C THR A 48 -9.58 -13.50 -2.65
N ALA A 49 -8.30 -13.89 -2.61
CA ALA A 49 -7.21 -13.05 -2.12
C ALA A 49 -7.03 -11.77 -2.94
N LEU A 50 -7.19 -11.84 -4.27
CA LEU A 50 -7.11 -10.66 -5.13
C LEU A 50 -8.26 -9.69 -4.82
N ILE A 51 -9.50 -10.18 -4.69
CA ILE A 51 -10.67 -9.35 -4.36
C ILE A 51 -10.47 -8.67 -3.00
N TYR A 52 -10.05 -9.43 -1.99
CA TYR A 52 -9.77 -8.91 -0.66
C TYR A 52 -8.63 -7.88 -0.69
N GLY A 53 -7.56 -8.17 -1.43
CA GLY A 53 -6.43 -7.26 -1.65
C GLY A 53 -6.84 -5.95 -2.32
N VAL A 54 -7.70 -6.00 -3.35
CA VAL A 54 -8.23 -4.81 -4.03
C VAL A 54 -9.08 -3.96 -3.06
N GLY A 55 -9.98 -4.59 -2.31
CA GLY A 55 -10.77 -3.88 -1.29
C GLY A 55 -9.89 -3.22 -0.23
N PHE A 56 -8.87 -3.92 0.25
CA PHE A 56 -7.90 -3.38 1.21
C PHE A 56 -7.03 -2.27 0.60
N ASN A 57 -6.73 -2.33 -0.69
CA ASN A 57 -5.98 -1.29 -1.40
C ASN A 57 -6.75 0.03 -1.49
N LEU A 58 -8.08 0.01 -1.56
CA LEU A 58 -8.89 1.23 -1.46
C LEU A 58 -8.78 1.85 -0.07
N LEU A 59 -8.82 1.04 0.99
CA LEU A 59 -8.60 1.51 2.37
C LEU A 59 -7.18 2.06 2.55
N THR A 60 -6.19 1.35 2.05
CA THR A 60 -4.78 1.77 2.10
C THR A 60 -4.57 3.07 1.32
N ALA A 61 -5.14 3.20 0.13
CA ALA A 61 -5.14 4.43 -0.67
C ALA A 61 -5.79 5.60 0.09
N HIS A 62 -6.88 5.36 0.81
CA HIS A 62 -7.50 6.37 1.67
C HIS A 62 -6.53 6.86 2.75
N LEU A 63 -5.79 5.96 3.40
CA LEU A 63 -4.80 6.32 4.41
C LEU A 63 -3.61 7.04 3.80
N ILE A 64 -3.04 6.53 2.71
CA ILE A 64 -1.91 7.14 2.00
C ILE A 64 -2.24 8.60 1.64
N THR A 65 -3.37 8.83 0.98
CA THR A 65 -3.80 10.19 0.58
C THR A 65 -4.23 11.06 1.76
N LYS A 66 -4.47 10.50 2.95
CA LYS A 66 -4.78 11.26 4.17
C LYS A 66 -3.51 11.77 4.85
N TYR A 67 -2.47 10.93 4.92
CA TYR A 67 -1.23 11.23 5.64
C TYR A 67 -0.12 11.77 4.73
N ASP A 68 -0.11 11.43 3.45
CA ASP A 68 0.77 12.01 2.43
C ASP A 68 0.00 12.91 1.47
N LYS A 69 0.09 14.22 1.71
CA LYS A 69 -0.58 15.23 0.89
C LYS A 69 0.21 15.67 -0.34
N TYR A 70 1.49 15.30 -0.42
CA TYR A 70 2.38 15.81 -1.47
C TYR A 70 2.52 14.81 -2.60
N TRP A 71 2.76 13.53 -2.27
CA TRP A 71 3.14 12.52 -3.27
C TRP A 71 2.43 11.18 -3.05
N PRO A 72 1.08 11.13 -2.94
CA PRO A 72 0.37 9.90 -2.60
C PRO A 72 0.58 8.76 -3.61
N THR A 73 0.71 9.05 -4.89
CA THR A 73 0.97 8.01 -5.92
C THR A 73 2.40 7.48 -5.84
N ILE A 74 3.39 8.32 -5.51
CA ILE A 74 4.77 7.87 -5.34
C ILE A 74 4.88 7.05 -4.04
N ALA A 75 4.20 7.51 -2.98
CA ALA A 75 4.10 6.79 -1.72
C ALA A 75 3.51 5.39 -1.93
N SER A 76 2.47 5.25 -2.76
CA SER A 76 1.84 3.95 -3.00
C SER A 76 2.74 2.99 -3.78
N VAL A 77 3.52 3.48 -4.76
CA VAL A 77 4.54 2.68 -5.45
C VAL A 77 5.61 2.22 -4.47
N PHE A 78 6.11 3.11 -3.62
CA PHE A 78 7.11 2.77 -2.61
C PHE A 78 6.58 1.74 -1.61
N ILE A 79 5.38 1.99 -1.06
CA ILE A 79 4.73 1.12 -0.07
C ILE A 79 4.46 -0.26 -0.65
N GLY A 80 3.94 -0.33 -1.87
CA GLY A 80 3.68 -1.58 -2.56
C GLY A 80 4.97 -2.36 -2.81
N PHE A 81 6.00 -1.71 -3.35
CA PHE A 81 7.28 -2.36 -3.65
C PHE A 81 7.97 -2.87 -2.38
N ILE A 82 8.12 -2.01 -1.36
CA ILE A 82 8.77 -2.42 -0.12
C ILE A 82 7.93 -3.47 0.61
N GLY A 83 6.62 -3.29 0.72
CA GLY A 83 5.73 -4.18 1.47
C GLY A 83 5.49 -5.54 0.82
N LEU A 84 5.51 -5.64 -0.51
CA LEU A 84 5.20 -6.91 -1.21
C LEU A 84 6.42 -7.62 -1.78
N ILE A 85 7.55 -6.94 -1.89
CA ILE A 85 8.79 -7.53 -2.44
C ILE A 85 9.88 -7.50 -1.39
N VAL A 86 10.30 -6.33 -0.92
CA VAL A 86 11.50 -6.21 -0.07
C VAL A 86 11.30 -6.86 1.31
N VAL A 87 10.23 -6.50 2.02
CA VAL A 87 9.92 -7.05 3.36
C VAL A 87 9.79 -8.59 3.33
N PRO A 88 8.92 -9.20 2.49
CA PRO A 88 8.79 -10.65 2.46
C PRO A 88 10.08 -11.35 2.05
N PHE A 89 10.83 -10.80 1.10
CA PHE A 89 12.09 -11.38 0.65
C PHE A 89 13.14 -11.37 1.77
N LEU A 90 13.23 -10.29 2.55
CA LEU A 90 14.17 -10.20 3.67
C LEU A 90 13.79 -11.12 4.83
N LEU A 91 12.49 -11.29 5.10
CA LEU A 91 12.02 -12.09 6.25
C LEU A 91 11.97 -13.59 5.96
N LEU A 92 11.55 -13.98 4.76
CA LEU A 92 11.21 -15.35 4.41
C LEU A 92 11.87 -15.83 3.11
N GLY A 93 12.68 -15.00 2.45
CA GLY A 93 13.26 -15.33 1.15
C GLY A 93 12.21 -15.43 0.04
N LYS A 94 12.53 -16.19 -1.03
CA LYS A 94 11.65 -16.33 -2.20
C LYS A 94 10.28 -16.94 -1.87
N VAL A 95 10.19 -17.80 -0.85
CA VAL A 95 8.93 -18.45 -0.46
C VAL A 95 7.94 -17.51 0.21
N GLY A 96 8.40 -16.35 0.71
CA GLY A 96 7.53 -15.32 1.25
C GLY A 96 6.87 -14.44 0.20
N LEU A 97 7.27 -14.54 -1.07
CA LEU A 97 6.71 -13.75 -2.15
C LEU A 97 5.35 -14.31 -2.58
N LEU A 98 4.41 -13.39 -2.86
CA LEU A 98 3.15 -13.75 -3.47
C LEU A 98 3.37 -14.35 -4.86
N THR A 99 2.43 -15.17 -5.32
CA THR A 99 2.42 -15.63 -6.71
C THR A 99 2.40 -14.43 -7.65
N PHE A 100 3.10 -14.54 -8.79
CA PHE A 100 3.26 -13.41 -9.71
C PHE A 100 1.93 -12.74 -10.12
N PRO A 101 0.84 -13.46 -10.44
CA PRO A 101 -0.44 -12.84 -10.78
C PRO A 101 -1.04 -12.03 -9.62
N LEU A 102 -0.96 -12.56 -8.40
CA LEU A 102 -1.49 -11.91 -7.20
C LEU A 102 -0.65 -10.68 -6.83
N LEU A 103 0.68 -10.80 -6.90
CA LEU A 103 1.61 -9.70 -6.69
C LEU A 103 1.36 -8.55 -7.66
N ALA A 104 1.31 -8.84 -8.96
CA ALA A 104 1.09 -7.84 -10.00
C ALA A 104 -0.28 -7.16 -9.84
N GLY A 105 -1.33 -7.94 -9.58
CA GLY A 105 -2.68 -7.43 -9.37
C GLY A 105 -2.79 -6.50 -8.15
N ILE A 106 -2.18 -6.86 -7.04
CA ILE A 106 -2.19 -6.05 -5.82
C ILE A 106 -1.33 -4.78 -5.99
N LEU A 107 -0.14 -4.87 -6.61
CA LEU A 107 0.70 -3.70 -6.87
C LEU A 107 -0.02 -2.70 -7.79
N PHE A 108 -0.57 -3.18 -8.90
CA PHE A 108 -1.26 -2.34 -9.87
C PHE A 108 -2.50 -1.67 -9.24
N SER A 109 -3.32 -2.46 -8.53
CA SER A 109 -4.52 -1.93 -7.89
C SER A 109 -4.24 -0.92 -6.78
N LEU A 110 -3.12 -1.03 -6.05
CA LEU A 110 -2.72 -0.05 -5.04
C LEU A 110 -2.41 1.32 -5.66
N VAL A 111 -1.67 1.33 -6.77
CA VAL A 111 -1.33 2.56 -7.49
C VAL A 111 -2.58 3.21 -8.07
N VAL A 112 -3.43 2.43 -8.74
CA VAL A 112 -4.70 2.90 -9.30
C VAL A 112 -5.63 3.44 -8.21
N SER A 113 -5.78 2.72 -7.10
CA SER A 113 -6.60 3.14 -5.97
C SER A 113 -6.12 4.47 -5.37
N SER A 114 -4.80 4.62 -5.20
CA SER A 114 -4.21 5.85 -4.66
C SER A 114 -4.41 7.04 -5.58
N TYR A 115 -4.31 6.82 -6.89
CA TYR A 115 -4.62 7.84 -7.90
C TYR A 115 -6.09 8.27 -7.86
N ILE A 116 -7.02 7.31 -7.89
CA ILE A 116 -8.47 7.58 -7.87
C ILE A 116 -8.88 8.30 -6.59
N VAL A 117 -8.45 7.80 -5.42
CA VAL A 117 -8.79 8.44 -4.13
C VAL A 117 -8.18 9.84 -4.03
N GLY A 118 -6.98 10.05 -4.57
CA GLY A 118 -6.37 11.37 -4.69
C GLY A 118 -7.24 12.34 -5.48
N LEU A 119 -7.71 11.94 -6.66
CA LEU A 119 -8.61 12.75 -7.49
C LEU A 119 -9.94 13.06 -6.79
N LEU A 120 -10.54 12.08 -6.12
CA LEU A 120 -11.79 12.26 -5.38
C LEU A 120 -11.64 13.30 -4.26
N LYS A 121 -10.54 13.26 -3.49
CA LYS A 121 -10.28 14.24 -2.43
C LYS A 121 -10.05 15.65 -2.98
N VAL A 122 -9.36 15.79 -4.11
CA VAL A 122 -9.17 17.10 -4.78
C VAL A 122 -10.50 17.68 -5.23
N LYS A 123 -11.40 16.85 -5.80
CA LYS A 123 -12.74 17.28 -6.19
C LYS A 123 -13.58 17.70 -4.98
N LEU A 124 -13.58 16.89 -3.91
CA LEU A 124 -14.37 17.17 -2.71
C LEU A 124 -13.91 18.44 -1.99
N SER A 125 -12.61 18.76 -2.02
CA SER A 125 -12.08 19.98 -1.40
C SER A 125 -12.41 21.28 -2.16
N LYS A 126 -12.93 21.20 -3.39
CA LYS A 126 -13.25 22.36 -4.22
C LYS A 126 -14.73 22.75 -4.18
N ASN A 127 -15.59 21.89 -3.63
CA ASN A 127 -17.00 22.18 -3.34
C ASN A 127 -17.15 22.63 -1.88
#